data_AF-A0A257ZN99-F1
#
_entry.id   AF-A0A257ZN99-F1
#
_cell.length_a   1.000
_cell.length_b   1.000
_cell.length_c   1.000
_cell.angle_alpha   90.00
_cell.angle_beta   90.00
_cell.angle_gamma   90.00
#
_symmetry.space_group_name_H-M   'P 1'
#
loop_
_entity.id
_entity.type
_entity.pdbx_description
1 polymer ?
#
loop_
_entity_poly.entity_id
_entity_poly.type
_entity_poly.pdbx_seq_one_letter_code
_entity_poly.pdbx_strand_id
1 'polypeptide(L)' 'MTVQSHLQELKRKHAALETEISRELASPGSDPLRLVELKRRKLALKEQITKLHADVTVH' A
#
# COMPACT_ATOMS: atom_id res chain seq x y z
N MET A 1 -16.72 12.90 8.31
CA MET A 1 -16.13 11.90 7.40
C MET A 1 -15.43 10.88 8.26
N THR A 2 -15.80 9.60 8.16
CA THR A 2 -15.45 8.57 9.14
C THR A 2 -14.07 7.97 8.88
N VAL A 3 -13.36 7.57 9.94
CA VAL A 3 -12.06 6.89 9.89
C VAL A 3 -12.08 5.65 8.97
N GLN A 4 -13.25 5.01 8.88
CA GLN A 4 -13.51 3.88 8.01
C GLN A 4 -13.34 4.19 6.51
N SER A 5 -13.72 5.39 6.05
CA SER A 5 -13.51 5.82 4.66
C SER A 5 -12.02 5.99 4.34
N HIS A 6 -11.24 6.53 5.29
CA HIS A 6 -9.81 6.71 5.11
C HIS A 6 -9.06 5.37 5.05
N LEU A 7 -9.46 4.41 5.89
CA LEU A 7 -8.95 3.04 5.86
C LEU A 7 -9.25 2.35 4.52
N GLN A 8 -10.46 2.51 3.99
CA GLN A 8 -10.86 1.96 2.70
C GLN A 8 -10.03 2.56 1.55
N GLU A 9 -9.77 3.86 1.57
CA GLU A 9 -8.94 4.51 0.56
C GLU A 9 -7.48 4.02 0.62
N LEU A 10 -6.90 3.92 1.82
CA LEU A 10 -5.56 3.37 2.01
C LEU A 10 -5.45 1.92 1.52
N LYS A 11 -6.45 1.08 1.81
CA LYS A 11 -6.51 -0.30 1.31
C LYS A 11 -6.58 -0.36 -0.22
N ARG A 12 -7.38 0.52 -0.85
CA ARG A 12 -7.44 0.62 -2.32
C ARG A 12 -6.09 1.02 -2.92
N LYS A 13 -5.42 2.03 -2.35
CA LYS A 13 -4.06 2.43 -2.78
C LYS A 13 -3.04 1.30 -2.62
N HIS A 14 -3.12 0.53 -1.54
CA HIS A 14 -2.26 -0.63 -1.32
C HIS A 14 -2.48 -1.70 -2.38
N ALA A 15 -3.73 -2.06 -2.68
CA ALA A 15 -4.06 -3.06 -3.70
C ALA A 15 -3.60 -2.64 -5.11
N ALA A 16 -3.73 -1.35 -5.44
CA ALA A 16 -3.21 -0.81 -6.70
C ALA A 16 -1.69 -0.95 -6.80
N LEU A 17 -0.96 -0.59 -5.75
CA LEU A 17 0.50 -0.75 -5.68
C LEU A 17 0.94 -2.22 -5.77
N GLU A 18 0.22 -3.15 -5.14
CA GLU A 18 0.51 -4.58 -5.29
C GLU A 18 0.36 -5.06 -6.74
N THR A 19 -0.68 -4.59 -7.42
CA THR A 19 -0.92 -4.94 -8.82
C THR A 19 0.19 -4.38 -9.72
N GLU A 20 0.62 -3.15 -9.46
CA GLU A 20 1.70 -2.50 -10.20
C GLU A 20 3.04 -3.22 -9.99
N ILE A 21 3.38 -3.58 -8.74
CA ILE A 21 4.56 -4.40 -8.39
C ILE A 21 4.52 -5.75 -9.11
N SER A 22 3.37 -6.41 -9.14
CA SER A 22 3.23 -7.73 -9.77
C SER A 22 3.39 -7.66 -11.29
N ARG A 23 2.84 -6.61 -11.93
CA ARG A 23 3.05 -6.33 -13.36
C ARG A 23 4.50 -6.03 -13.68
N GLU A 24 5.16 -5.24 -12.85
CA GLU A 24 6.59 -4.93 -12.98
C GLU A 24 7.43 -6.21 -12.84
N LEU A 25 7.21 -7.02 -11.80
CA LEU A 25 7.88 -8.32 -11.63
C LEU A 25 7.67 -9.28 -12.79
N ALA A 26 6.49 -9.26 -13.41
CA ALA A 26 6.17 -10.09 -14.57
C ALA A 26 6.80 -9.57 -15.88
N SER A 27 7.28 -8.33 -15.90
CA SER A 27 7.89 -7.72 -17.09
C SER A 27 9.39 -8.05 -17.14
N PRO A 28 9.90 -8.68 -18.21
CA PRO A 28 11.31 -9.09 -18.34
C PRO A 28 12.33 -7.95 -18.51
N GLY A 29 11.94 -6.70 -18.25
CA GLY A 29 12.80 -5.52 -18.26
C GLY A 29 12.45 -4.51 -17.17
N SER A 30 11.80 -4.95 -16.09
CA SER A 30 11.44 -4.05 -15.00
C SER A 30 12.68 -3.58 -14.24
N ASP A 31 12.69 -2.29 -13.94
CA ASP A 31 13.81 -1.65 -13.28
C ASP A 31 13.82 -2.01 -11.78
N PRO A 32 14.90 -2.61 -11.27
CA PRO A 32 14.98 -3.01 -9.86
C PRO A 32 14.86 -1.82 -8.91
N LEU A 33 15.29 -0.61 -9.30
CA LEU A 33 15.08 0.58 -8.47
C LEU A 33 13.60 0.91 -8.34
N ARG A 34 12.86 0.86 -9.44
CA ARG A 34 11.42 1.14 -9.46
C ARG A 34 10.67 0.12 -8.60
N LEU A 35 11.05 -1.16 -8.68
CA LEU A 35 10.51 -2.20 -7.82
C LEU A 35 10.74 -1.92 -6.33
N VAL A 36 11.94 -1.47 -5.96
CA VAL A 36 12.29 -1.11 -4.57
C VAL A 36 11.47 0.08 -4.09
N GLU A 37 11.29 1.11 -4.91
CA GLU A 37 10.44 2.26 -4.59
C GLU A 37 8.98 1.86 -4.37
N LEU A 38 8.42 1.02 -5.26
CA LEU A 38 7.05 0.53 -5.12
C LEU A 38 6.88 -0.29 -3.85
N LYS A 39 7.82 -1.18 -3.53
CA LYS A 39 7.81 -1.95 -2.28
C LYS A 39 7.90 -1.05 -1.05
N ARG A 40 8.72 0.01 -1.07
CA ARG A 40 8.79 1.01 0.00
C ARG A 40 7.47 1.74 0.18
N ARG A 41 6.83 2.20 -0.90
CA ARG A 41 5.51 2.84 -0.85
C ARG A 41 4.44 1.90 -0.30
N LYS A 42 4.47 0.63 -0.71
CA LYS A 42 3.58 -0.43 -0.19
C LYS A 42 3.78 -0.61 1.32
N LEU A 43 5.02 -0.67 1.80
CA LEU A 43 5.32 -0.79 3.22
C LEU A 43 4.79 0.41 4.01
N ALA A 44 5.03 1.64 3.53
CA ALA A 44 4.54 2.86 4.19
C ALA A 44 3.00 2.92 4.26
N LEU A 45 2.29 2.45 3.22
CA LEU A 45 0.82 2.35 3.28
C LEU A 45 0.37 1.28 4.28
N LYS A 46 1.05 0.14 4.33
CA LYS A 46 0.76 -0.91 5.31
C LYS A 46 0.91 -0.37 6.73
N GLU A 47 1.98 0.37 7.02
CA GLU A 47 2.19 1.00 8.33
C GLU A 47 1.10 2.02 8.66
N GLN A 48 0.70 2.87 7.70
CA GLN A 48 -0.41 3.81 7.88
C GLN A 48 -1.72 3.09 8.18
N ILE A 49 -2.01 1.99 7.47
CA ILE A 49 -3.20 1.15 7.72
C ILE A 49 -3.14 0.54 9.11
N THR A 50 -2.00 -0.03 9.51
CA THR A 50 -1.82 -0.63 10.84
C THR A 50 -1.98 0.42 11.94
N LYS A 51 -1.39 1.60 11.76
CA LYS A 51 -1.50 2.71 12.72
C LYS A 51 -2.94 3.20 12.85
N LEU A 52 -3.64 3.37 11.72
CA LEU A 52 -5.04 3.78 11.70
C LEU A 52 -5.96 2.69 12.28
N HIS A 53 -5.66 1.42 12.04
CA HIS A 53 -6.41 0.30 12.60
C HIS A 53 -6.22 0.19 14.12
N ALA A 54 -4.99 0.42 14.61
CA ALA A 54 -4.71 0.47 16.04
C ALA A 54 -5.46 1.64 16.71
N ASP A 55 -5.50 2.81 16.08
CA ASP A 55 -6.25 3.98 16.54
C ASP A 55 -7.77 3.70 16.64
N VAL A 56 -8.35 3.04 15.63
CA VAL A 56 -9.78 2.64 15.64
C VAL A 56 -10.11 1.61 16.70
N THR A 57 -9.18 0.72 17.06
CA THR A 57 -9.45 -0.39 18.00
C THR A 57 -9.45 0.08 19.46
N VAL A 58 -8.91 1.26 19.76
CA VAL A 58 -8.74 1.78 21.13
C VAL A 58 -9.87 2.74 21.55
N HIS A 59 -10.79 3.07 20.65
CA HIS A 59 -11.98 3.91 20.90
C HIS A 59 -13.26 3.07 20.97
#